data_AF-A0ABD5DT61-F1
#
_entry.id   AF-A0ABD5DT61-F1
#
_cell.length_a   1.000
_cell.length_b   1.000
_cell.length_c   1.000
_cell.angle_alpha   90.00
_cell.angle_beta   90.00
_cell.angle_gamma   90.00
#
_symmetry.space_group_name_H-M   'P 1'
#
loop_
_entity.id
_entity.type
_entity.pdbx_description
1 polymer ?
#
loop_
_entity_poly.entity_id
_entity_poly.type
_entity_poly.pdbx_seq_one_letter_code
_entity_poly.pdbx_strand_id
1 'polypeptide(L)' 'RDIYFRQDRPGVAIFLECDTVEEANNVMAEFPLAKAGLLTFECIPLGSFISWENLFSAEFKHQE' A
#
# COMPACT_ATOMS: atom_id res chain seq x y z
N ARG A 1 -10.86 2.18 7.10
CA ARG A 1 -10.49 1.47 5.85
C ARG A 1 -11.01 2.32 4.70
N ASP A 2 -10.12 3.00 4.00
CA ASP A 2 -10.50 3.92 2.93
C ASP A 2 -10.34 3.23 1.58
N ILE A 3 -11.26 3.48 0.67
CA ILE A 3 -11.31 2.86 -0.66
C ILE A 3 -11.35 3.97 -1.70
N TYR A 4 -10.38 3.95 -2.61
CA TYR A 4 -10.25 4.94 -3.67
C TYR A 4 -10.23 4.26 -5.03
N PHE A 5 -10.92 4.83 -6.01
CA PHE A 5 -10.74 4.40 -7.40
C PHE A 5 -9.38 4.83 -7.90
N ARG A 6 -8.68 3.87 -8.51
CA ARG A 6 -7.46 4.14 -9.24
C ARG A 6 -7.78 5.04 -10.44
N GLN A 7 -6.89 5.99 -10.70
CA GLN A 7 -7.00 6.90 -11.85
C GLN A 7 -6.13 6.46 -13.03
N ASP A 8 -5.19 5.54 -12.80
CA ASP A 8 -4.23 5.07 -13.79
C ASP A 8 -4.67 3.80 -14.53
N ARG A 9 -5.41 2.92 -13.84
CA ARG A 9 -5.94 1.65 -14.39
C ARG A 9 -7.24 1.27 -13.67
N PRO A 10 -8.08 0.40 -14.25
CA PRO A 10 -9.26 -0.12 -13.56
C PRO A 10 -8.89 -0.79 -12.24
N GLY A 11 -9.65 -0.48 -11.18
CA GLY A 11 -9.49 -1.09 -9.86
C GLY A 11 -9.61 -0.09 -8.72
N VAL A 12 -9.36 -0.58 -7.50
CA VAL A 12 -9.42 0.21 -6.27
C VAL A 12 -8.09 0.10 -5.51
N ALA A 13 -7.74 1.16 -4.79
CA ALA A 13 -6.73 1.14 -3.74
C ALA A 13 -7.44 1.12 -2.39
N ILE A 14 -7.01 0.25 -1.49
CA ILE A 14 -7.60 0.09 -0.16
C ILE A 14 -6.51 0.29 0.88
N PHE A 15 -6.72 1.23 1.81
CA PHE A 15 -5.87 1.38 2.98
C PHE A 15 -6.36 0.46 4.10
N LEU A 16 -5.53 -0.51 4.46
CA LEU A 16 -5.78 -1.48 5.51
C LEU A 16 -4.72 -1.33 6.61
N GLU A 17 -5.18 -1.25 7.85
CA GLU A 17 -4.32 -1.36 9.03
C GLU A 17 -4.30 -2.82 9.50
N CYS A 18 -3.11 -3.40 9.61
CA CYS A 18 -2.85 -4.78 10.03
C CYS A 18 -1.37 -4.91 10.42
N ASP A 19 -1.01 -5.96 11.16
CA ASP A 19 0.34 -6.12 11.68
C ASP A 19 1.32 -6.61 10.60
N THR A 20 0.84 -7.40 9.64
CA THR A 20 1.68 -8.01 8.61
C THR A 20 1.03 -8.04 7.23
N VAL A 21 1.85 -8.11 6.18
CA VAL A 21 1.38 -8.29 4.80
C VAL A 21 0.67 -9.64 4.62
N GLU A 22 1.06 -10.68 5.37
CA GLU A 22 0.40 -11.99 5.35
C GLU A 22 -1.04 -11.90 5.87
N GLU A 23 -1.23 -11.21 7.01
CA GLU A 23 -2.57 -10.93 7.54
C GLU A 23 -3.41 -10.13 6.53
N ALA A 24 -2.84 -9.10 5.90
CA ALA A 24 -3.51 -8.34 4.85
C ALA A 24 -3.99 -9.27 3.72
N ASN A 25 -3.11 -10.13 3.20
CA ASN A 25 -3.44 -11.06 2.13
C ASN A 25 -4.58 -12.01 2.52
N ASN A 26 -4.56 -12.54 3.74
CA ASN A 26 -5.62 -13.41 4.24
C ASN A 26 -6.96 -12.66 4.30
N VAL A 27 -6.98 -11.44 4.84
CA VAL A 27 -8.19 -10.61 4.89
C VAL A 27 -8.70 -10.25 3.50
N MET A 28 -7.80 -9.93 2.56
CA MET A 28 -8.17 -9.60 1.18
C MET A 28 -8.69 -10.83 0.41
N ALA A 29 -8.17 -12.02 0.67
CA ALA A 29 -8.64 -13.27 0.08
C ALA A 29 -10.08 -13.61 0.52
N GLU A 30 -10.51 -13.13 1.69
CA GLU A 30 -11.85 -13.36 2.19
C GLU A 30 -12.95 -12.53 1.50
N PHE A 31 -12.58 -11.55 0.66
CA PHE A 31 -13.55 -10.74 -0.08
C PHE A 31 -14.36 -11.62 -1.04
N PRO A 32 -15.70 -11.47 -1.11
CA PRO A 32 -16.54 -12.29 -1.99
C PRO A 32 -16.09 -12.28 -3.45
N LEU A 33 -15.64 -11.13 -3.95
CA LEU A 33 -15.15 -10.97 -5.32
C LEU A 33 -13.80 -11.67 -5.56
N ALA A 34 -12.93 -11.72 -4.54
CA ALA A 34 -11.69 -12.47 -4.60
C ALA A 34 -11.96 -13.99 -4.57
N LYS A 35 -12.84 -14.45 -3.67
CA LYS A 35 -13.28 -15.85 -3.62
C LYS A 35 -13.95 -16.32 -4.91
N ALA A 36 -14.72 -15.42 -5.56
CA ALA A 36 -15.35 -15.68 -6.84
C ALA A 36 -14.36 -15.62 -8.03
N GLY A 37 -13.08 -15.30 -7.80
CA GLY A 37 -12.05 -15.21 -8.85
C GLY A 37 -12.22 -14.03 -9.79
N LEU A 38 -13.00 -13.02 -9.41
CA LEU A 38 -13.32 -11.86 -10.25
C LEU A 38 -12.27 -10.76 -10.16
N LEU A 39 -11.48 -10.74 -9.08
CA LEU A 39 -10.38 -9.82 -8.89
C LEU A 39 -9.28 -10.46 -8.05
N THR A 40 -8.11 -9.86 -8.11
CA THR A 40 -6.97 -10.16 -7.24
C THR A 40 -6.57 -8.89 -6.51
N PHE A 41 -6.01 -9.06 -5.31
CA PHE A 41 -5.44 -7.96 -4.54
C PHE A 41 -3.93 -8.13 -4.46
N GLU A 42 -3.24 -7.01 -4.57
CA GLU A 42 -1.81 -6.89 -4.31
C GLU A 42 -1.65 -6.08 -3.02
N CYS A 43 -1.02 -6.68 -2.00
CA CYS A 43 -0.79 -6.02 -0.72
C CYS A 43 0.61 -5.41 -0.72
N ILE A 44 0.68 -4.08 -0.60
CA ILE A 44 1.93 -3.32 -0.54
C ILE A 44 2.07 -2.76 0.89
N PRO A 45 3.14 -3.06 1.64
CA PRO A 45 3.34 -2.51 2.96
C PRO A 45 3.61 -1.00 2.87
N LEU A 46 2.93 -0.22 3.71
CA LEU A 46 3.16 1.22 3.82
C LEU A 46 3.84 1.54 5.14
N GLY A 47 4.90 2.33 5.07
CA GLY A 47 5.58 2.87 6.25
C GLY A 47 5.18 4.31 6.51
N SER A 48 5.44 4.78 7.73
CA SER A 48 5.30 6.19 8.07
C SER A 48 6.12 7.07 7.13
N PHE A 49 5.55 8.21 6.74
CA PHE A 49 6.28 9.22 5.98
C PHE A 49 7.35 9.88 6.88
N ILE A 50 8.63 9.64 6.58
CA ILE A 50 9.78 10.15 7.34
C ILE A 50 10.51 11.33 6.66
N SER A 51 9.97 11.84 5.55
CA SER A 51 10.74 12.53 4.49
C SER A 51 11.48 13.81 4.86
N TRP A 52 11.10 14.55 5.91
CA TRP A 52 11.81 15.81 6.17
C TRP A 52 13.24 15.56 6.64
N GLU A 53 13.47 14.54 7.46
CA GLU A 53 14.81 14.18 7.95
C GLU A 53 15.69 13.62 6.82
N ASN A 54 15.11 12.86 5.90
CA ASN A 54 15.82 12.32 4.74
C ASN A 54 16.35 13.41 3.81
N LEU A 55 15.64 14.54 3.65
CA LEU A 55 16.12 15.68 2.86
C LEU A 55 17.39 16.33 3.44
N PHE A 56 17.67 16.12 4.74
CA PHE A 56 18.86 16.64 5.42
C PHE A 56 19.96 15.59 5.57
N SER A 57 19.77 14.38 5.04
CA SER A 57 20.81 13.34 5.09
C SER A 57 22.06 13.82 4.34
N ALA A 58 23.24 13.43 4.83
CA ALA A 58 24.51 13.85 4.23
C ALA A 58 24.66 13.39 2.76
N GLU A 59 23.96 12.33 2.38
CA GLU A 59 23.97 11.76 1.03
C GLU A 59 23.27 12.66 -0.01
N PHE A 60 22.34 13.51 0.41
CA PHE A 60 21.61 14.43 -0.47
C PHE A 60 22.08 15.89 -0.38
N LYS A 61 23.14 16.18 0.40
CA LYS A 61 23.76 17.52 0.43
C LYS A 61 24.73 17.66 -0.74
N HIS A 62 24.55 18.71 -1.56
CA HIS A 62 25.49 19.06 -2.62
C HIS A 62 26.91 19.18 -2.04
N GLN A 63 27.85 18.39 -2.56
CA GLN A 63 29.27 18.57 -2.30
C GLN A 63 29.73 19.82 -3.08
N GLU A 64 30.14 20.86 -2.35
CA GLU A 64 30.81 22.04 -2.91
C GLU A 64 32.19 21.71 -3.48
#